data_AF-A0A381YHV6-F1
#
_entry.id   AF-A0A381YHV6-F1
#
_cell.length_a   1.000
_cell.length_b   1.000
_cell.length_c   1.000
_cell.angle_alpha   90.00
_cell.angle_beta   90.00
_cell.angle_gamma   90.00
#
_symmetry.space_group_name_H-M   'P 1'
#
loop_
_entity.id
_entity.type
_entity.pdbx_description
1 polymer ?
#
loop_
_entity_poly.entity_id
_entity_poly.type
_entity_poly.pdbx_seq_one_letter_code
_entity_poly.pdbx_strand_id
1 'polypeptide(L)'
;MKHNKNTQKNGSRLDRRGFLKSSSAIAGSAVALGSLSIERGAFAQSSDTIKVALVGCGGRGSGAANQALSTAGDVKLVAMADAFRDRMDGSLKGLQKNHGLKADVKEENKFIGFDAYKKAISMADMVILAT
;
A
#
# COMPACT_ATOMS: atom_id res chain seq x y z
N MET A 1 -5.07 65.93 32.96
CA MET A 1 -6.50 66.18 32.68
C MET A 1 -6.93 65.32 31.49
N LYS A 2 -8.05 64.60 31.65
CA LYS A 2 -8.87 63.90 30.63
C LYS A 2 -8.30 62.61 30.01
N HIS A 3 -8.68 61.48 30.60
CA HIS A 3 -8.94 60.24 29.89
C HIS A 3 -10.16 60.42 28.98
N ASN A 4 -10.09 59.94 27.73
CA ASN A 4 -11.25 59.80 26.85
C ASN A 4 -11.49 58.31 26.56
N LYS A 5 -12.65 57.81 26.99
CA LYS A 5 -13.19 56.50 26.59
C LYS A 5 -13.75 56.63 25.17
N ASN A 6 -13.57 55.63 24.30
CA ASN A 6 -14.66 55.20 23.43
C ASN A 6 -14.45 53.80 22.80
N THR A 7 -15.39 52.92 23.17
CA THR A 7 -16.16 51.98 22.35
C THR A 7 -15.48 50.90 21.49
N GLN A 8 -15.70 49.67 21.98
CA GLN A 8 -15.98 48.44 21.25
C GLN A 8 -16.69 48.62 19.89
N LYS A 9 -16.25 47.85 18.89
CA LYS A 9 -17.15 47.19 17.93
C LYS A 9 -16.64 45.80 17.57
N ASN A 10 -17.42 44.80 17.97
CA ASN A 10 -17.33 43.40 17.60
C ASN A 10 -17.34 43.20 16.08
N GLY A 11 -16.34 42.48 15.57
CA GLY A 11 -16.41 41.74 14.32
C GLY A 11 -16.32 40.26 14.65
N SER A 12 -17.44 39.55 14.51
CA SER A 12 -17.62 38.13 14.79
C SER A 12 -16.62 37.27 14.00
N ARG A 13 -15.50 36.90 14.62
CA ARG A 13 -14.73 35.73 14.21
C ARG A 13 -15.44 34.51 14.77
N LEU A 14 -15.93 33.63 13.89
CA LEU A 14 -16.32 32.28 14.25
C LEU A 14 -15.17 31.67 15.05
N ASP A 15 -15.40 31.51 16.36
CA ASP A 15 -14.37 31.07 17.28
C ASP A 15 -14.13 29.59 17.06
N ARG A 16 -12.90 29.24 16.66
CA ARG A 16 -12.46 27.86 16.45
C ARG A 16 -12.69 27.01 17.70
N ARG A 17 -12.65 27.62 18.90
CA ARG A 17 -13.00 26.94 20.17
C ARG A 17 -14.48 26.58 20.28
N GLY A 18 -15.38 27.39 19.74
CA GLY A 18 -16.82 27.07 19.68
C GLY A 18 -17.08 25.84 18.81
N PHE A 19 -16.38 25.72 17.67
CA PHE A 19 -16.49 24.58 16.78
C PHE A 19 -15.99 23.27 17.43
N LEU A 20 -14.85 23.32 18.11
CA LEU A 20 -14.30 22.17 18.84
C LEU A 20 -15.19 21.74 20.02
N LYS A 21 -15.84 22.71 20.70
CA LYS A 21 -16.76 22.44 21.80
C LYS A 21 -18.09 21.84 21.34
N SER A 22 -18.54 22.16 20.12
CA SER A 22 -19.71 21.56 19.50
C SER A 22 -19.46 20.13 19.02
N SER A 23 -18.24 19.75 18.66
CA SER A 23 -17.91 18.37 18.23
C SER A 23 -17.80 17.37 19.38
N SER A 24 -17.59 17.82 20.63
CA SER A 24 -17.51 16.93 21.80
C SER A 24 -18.87 16.45 22.35
N ALA A 25 -19.98 17.05 21.93
CA ALA A 25 -21.31 16.75 22.46
C ALA A 25 -22.03 15.56 21.76
N ILE A 26 -21.46 15.03 20.68
CA ILE A 26 -22.05 13.92 19.90
C ILE A 26 -21.43 12.55 20.28
N ALA A 27 -20.48 12.52 21.23
CA ALA A 27 -19.82 11.29 21.68
C ALA A 27 -20.57 10.51 22.78
N GLY A 28 -21.84 10.84 23.04
CA GLY A 28 -22.55 10.43 24.26
C GLY A 28 -23.55 9.28 24.15
N SER A 29 -23.91 8.77 22.97
CA SER A 29 -24.97 7.75 22.87
C SER A 29 -24.80 6.80 21.68
N ALA A 30 -23.99 5.76 21.87
CA ALA A 30 -24.21 4.44 21.31
C ALA A 30 -23.36 3.43 22.09
N VAL A 31 -23.92 2.92 23.17
CA VAL A 31 -23.42 1.70 23.83
C VAL A 31 -23.73 0.53 22.88
N ALA A 32 -22.73 0.09 22.14
CA ALA A 32 -22.73 -1.21 21.46
C ALA A 32 -21.47 -2.00 21.88
N LEU A 33 -21.39 -2.31 23.17
CA LEU A 33 -20.30 -3.09 23.79
C LEU A 33 -20.42 -4.62 23.55
N GLY A 34 -21.12 -5.07 22.49
CA GLY A 34 -21.48 -6.48 22.31
C GLY A 34 -20.94 -7.18 21.06
N SER A 35 -20.40 -6.48 20.07
CA SER A 35 -19.99 -7.07 18.78
C SER A 35 -18.58 -6.69 18.29
N LEU A 36 -17.87 -5.84 19.04
CA LEU A 36 -16.57 -5.27 18.62
C LEU A 36 -15.35 -6.19 18.75
N SER A 37 -15.52 -7.41 19.27
CA SER A 37 -14.40 -8.34 19.51
C SER A 37 -14.03 -9.18 18.29
N ILE A 38 -14.93 -9.34 17.32
CA ILE A 38 -14.67 -10.16 16.12
C ILE A 38 -13.94 -9.36 15.03
N GLU A 39 -14.26 -8.07 14.86
CA GLU A 39 -13.61 -7.22 13.85
C GLU A 39 -12.15 -6.91 14.19
N ARG A 40 -11.78 -6.85 15.48
CA ARG A 40 -10.37 -6.65 15.89
C ARG A 40 -9.47 -7.85 15.60
N GLY A 41 -10.03 -9.04 15.44
CA GLY A 41 -9.30 -10.25 15.01
C GLY A 41 -9.11 -10.36 13.50
N ALA A 42 -9.96 -9.69 12.70
CA ALA A 42 -9.88 -9.72 11.24
C ALA A 42 -8.71 -8.89 10.69
N PHE A 43 -8.28 -7.84 11.40
CA PHE A 43 -7.10 -7.03 11.03
C PHE A 43 -5.76 -7.70 11.37
N ALA A 44 -5.75 -8.72 12.23
CA ALA A 44 -4.52 -9.45 12.62
C ALA A 44 -4.10 -10.51 11.58
N GLN A 45 -4.94 -10.80 10.58
CA GLN A 45 -4.69 -11.83 9.57
C GLN A 45 -4.23 -11.26 8.22
N SER A 46 -4.26 -9.93 8.02
CA SER A 46 -3.60 -9.31 6.88
C SER A 46 -2.09 -9.35 7.12
N SER A 47 -1.33 -10.13 6.35
CA SER A 47 0.12 -9.97 6.36
C SER A 47 0.44 -8.59 5.80
N ASP A 48 1.28 -7.81 6.48
CA ASP A 48 1.79 -6.51 5.99
C ASP A 48 2.74 -6.68 4.77
N THR A 49 2.79 -7.87 4.18
CA THR A 49 3.60 -8.18 3.01
C THR A 49 3.06 -7.48 1.77
N ILE A 50 3.85 -6.58 1.19
CA ILE A 50 3.54 -5.99 -0.11
C ILE A 50 3.81 -7.02 -1.21
N LYS A 51 2.75 -7.41 -1.93
CA LYS A 51 2.85 -8.33 -3.06
C LYS A 51 3.21 -7.57 -4.32
N VAL A 52 4.32 -7.98 -4.94
CA VAL A 52 4.86 -7.35 -6.15
C VAL A 52 4.64 -8.26 -7.35
N ALA A 53 4.19 -7.68 -8.45
CA ALA A 53 4.23 -8.31 -9.77
C ALA A 53 5.31 -7.66 -10.64
N LEU A 54 6.03 -8.47 -11.41
CA LEU A 54 6.99 -8.00 -12.41
C LEU A 54 6.44 -8.21 -13.82
N VAL A 55 6.25 -7.13 -14.58
CA VAL A 55 5.90 -7.15 -16.00
C VAL A 55 7.09 -6.65 -16.82
N GLY A 56 7.63 -7.52 -17.66
CA GLY A 56 8.88 -7.29 -18.38
C GLY A 56 10.09 -7.73 -17.55
N CYS A 57 10.56 -8.95 -17.79
CA CYS A 57 11.61 -9.65 -17.07
C CYS A 57 13.01 -9.40 -17.67
N GLY A 58 13.18 -8.31 -18.43
CA GLY A 58 14.48 -7.88 -18.96
C GLY A 58 15.41 -7.33 -17.88
N GLY A 59 16.57 -6.78 -18.30
CA GLY A 59 17.59 -6.28 -17.36
C GLY A 59 17.11 -5.16 -16.45
N ARG A 60 16.24 -4.24 -16.96
CA ARG A 60 15.68 -3.15 -16.16
C ARG A 60 14.63 -3.64 -15.17
N GLY A 61 13.67 -4.45 -15.62
CA GLY A 61 12.65 -5.03 -14.75
C GLY A 61 13.24 -5.92 -13.66
N SER A 62 14.20 -6.76 -14.00
CA SER A 62 14.95 -7.56 -13.03
C SER A 62 15.72 -6.69 -12.02
N GLY A 63 16.36 -5.62 -12.48
CA GLY A 63 17.05 -4.68 -11.60
C GLY A 63 16.11 -3.95 -10.64
N ALA A 64 14.96 -3.50 -11.13
CA ALA A 64 13.94 -2.87 -10.30
C ALA A 64 13.33 -3.86 -9.29
N ALA A 65 13.05 -5.09 -9.71
CA ALA A 65 12.59 -6.14 -8.79
C ALA A 65 13.64 -6.44 -7.71
N ASN A 66 14.91 -6.51 -8.09
CA ASN A 66 16.00 -6.68 -7.14
C ASN A 66 16.05 -5.54 -6.11
N GLN A 67 15.90 -4.28 -6.55
CA GLN A 67 15.86 -3.12 -5.66
C GLN A 67 14.66 -3.16 -4.71
N ALA A 68 13.48 -3.50 -5.21
CA ALA A 68 12.26 -3.61 -4.39
C ALA A 68 12.40 -4.68 -3.30
N LEU A 69 12.95 -5.85 -3.65
CA LEU A 69 13.13 -6.97 -2.71
C LEU A 69 14.28 -6.74 -1.70
N SER A 70 15.25 -5.87 -2.03
CA SER A 70 16.33 -5.45 -1.14
C SER A 70 15.90 -4.47 -0.03
N THR A 71 14.66 -4.02 -0.01
CA THR A 71 14.18 -3.12 1.03
C THR A 71 14.05 -3.83 2.39
N ALA A 72 14.08 -3.04 3.47
CA ALA A 72 13.88 -3.55 4.83
C ALA A 72 12.43 -4.01 5.10
N GLY A 73 11.48 -3.59 4.27
CA GLY A 73 10.08 -3.98 4.37
C GLY A 73 9.83 -5.44 4.00
N ASP A 74 8.66 -5.93 4.36
CA ASP A 74 8.19 -7.24 3.92
C ASP A 74 7.61 -7.14 2.51
N VAL A 75 8.43 -7.49 1.52
CA VAL A 75 8.11 -7.40 0.09
C VAL A 75 8.35 -8.75 -0.54
N LYS A 76 7.36 -9.25 -1.29
CA LYS A 76 7.44 -10.55 -1.96
C LYS A 76 7.03 -10.43 -3.42
N LEU A 77 7.84 -11.01 -4.31
CA LEU A 77 7.47 -11.19 -5.71
C LEU A 77 6.50 -12.37 -5.82
N VAL A 78 5.29 -12.13 -6.30
CA VAL A 78 4.21 -13.14 -6.33
C VAL A 78 3.81 -13.59 -7.73
N ALA A 79 4.07 -12.77 -8.74
CA ALA A 79 3.73 -13.05 -10.13
C ALA A 79 4.72 -12.39 -11.09
N MET A 80 4.90 -13.01 -12.25
CA MET A 80 5.75 -12.50 -13.32
C MET A 80 5.03 -12.60 -14.67
N ALA A 81 5.23 -11.61 -15.53
CA ALA A 81 4.75 -11.61 -16.91
C ALA A 81 5.85 -11.17 -17.88
N ASP A 82 5.99 -11.89 -18.99
CA ASP A 82 6.89 -11.54 -20.10
C ASP A 82 6.35 -12.14 -21.41
N ALA A 83 6.81 -11.64 -22.56
CA ALA A 83 6.55 -12.29 -23.85
C ALA A 83 7.46 -13.52 -24.06
N PHE A 84 8.61 -13.60 -23.37
CA PHE A 84 9.66 -14.57 -23.60
C PHE A 84 10.01 -15.36 -22.33
N ARG A 85 9.88 -16.69 -22.40
CA ARG A 85 10.06 -17.60 -21.25
C ARG A 85 11.49 -17.62 -20.72
N ASP A 86 12.46 -17.65 -21.62
CA ASP A 86 13.89 -17.67 -21.32
C ASP A 86 14.32 -16.44 -20.50
N ARG A 87 13.79 -15.26 -20.84
CA ARG A 87 14.04 -14.02 -20.08
C ARG A 87 13.46 -14.09 -18.68
N MET A 88 12.22 -14.55 -18.55
CA MET A 88 11.55 -14.74 -17.26
C MET A 88 12.34 -15.71 -16.37
N ASP A 89 12.74 -16.86 -16.91
CA ASP A 89 13.49 -17.86 -16.16
C ASP A 89 14.87 -17.36 -15.71
N GLY A 90 15.58 -16.68 -16.60
CA GLY A 90 16.87 -16.06 -16.28
C GLY A 90 16.74 -15.01 -15.17
N SER A 91 15.72 -14.14 -15.27
CA SER A 91 15.40 -13.13 -14.26
C SER A 91 15.08 -13.76 -12.91
N LEU A 92 14.14 -14.70 -12.89
CA LEU A 92 13.69 -15.36 -11.66
C LEU A 92 14.83 -16.10 -10.97
N LYS A 93 15.67 -16.83 -11.73
CA LYS A 93 16.84 -17.51 -11.18
C LYS A 93 17.80 -16.55 -10.50
N GLY A 94 18.05 -15.38 -11.11
CA GLY A 94 18.88 -14.33 -10.52
C GLY A 94 18.27 -13.76 -9.24
N LEU A 95 16.97 -13.46 -9.25
CA LEU A 95 16.24 -12.95 -8.10
C LEU A 95 16.19 -13.95 -6.95
N GLN A 96 15.93 -15.24 -7.23
CA GLN A 96 15.93 -16.32 -6.25
C GLN A 96 17.30 -16.50 -5.60
N LYS A 97 18.39 -16.38 -6.38
CA LYS A 97 19.75 -16.43 -5.83
C LYS A 97 20.01 -15.32 -4.80
N ASN A 98 19.46 -14.12 -5.03
CA ASN A 98 19.71 -12.97 -4.17
C ASN A 98 18.71 -12.86 -2.99
N HIS A 99 17.47 -13.35 -3.17
CA HIS A 99 16.36 -13.05 -2.27
C HIS A 99 15.64 -14.30 -1.72
N GLY A 100 16.01 -15.50 -2.17
CA GLY A 100 15.45 -16.76 -1.69
C GLY A 100 13.92 -16.80 -1.77
N LEU A 101 13.28 -17.04 -0.62
CA LEU A 101 11.81 -17.18 -0.50
C LEU A 101 11.02 -15.90 -0.87
N LYS A 102 11.66 -14.72 -0.82
CA LYS A 102 11.01 -13.48 -1.28
C LYS A 102 10.79 -13.44 -2.80
N ALA A 103 11.51 -14.29 -3.55
CA ALA A 103 11.39 -14.45 -5.00
C ALA A 103 10.94 -15.87 -5.40
N ASP A 104 10.18 -16.55 -4.54
CA ASP A 104 9.64 -17.88 -4.84
C ASP A 104 8.30 -17.79 -5.59
N VAL A 105 8.39 -17.53 -6.90
CA VAL A 105 7.22 -17.44 -7.80
C VAL A 105 6.88 -18.83 -8.32
N LYS A 106 5.68 -19.32 -8.00
CA LYS A 106 5.18 -20.62 -8.47
C LYS A 106 4.95 -20.61 -9.99
N GLU A 107 5.02 -21.78 -10.62
CA GLU A 107 4.91 -21.90 -12.08
C GLU A 107 3.56 -21.40 -12.62
N GLU A 108 2.47 -21.65 -11.88
CA GLU A 108 1.13 -21.15 -12.23
C GLU A 108 1.01 -19.61 -12.21
N ASN A 109 1.97 -18.91 -11.59
CA ASN A 109 2.02 -17.44 -11.49
C ASN A 109 3.04 -16.82 -12.45
N LYS A 110 3.56 -17.61 -13.39
CA LYS A 110 4.49 -17.19 -14.44
C LYS A 110 3.77 -17.16 -15.77
N PHE A 111 3.47 -15.97 -16.24
CA PHE A 111 2.58 -15.77 -17.39
C PHE A 111 3.37 -15.36 -18.62
N ILE A 112 3.18 -16.08 -19.73
CA ILE A 112 3.84 -15.79 -21.01
C ILE A 112 2.85 -15.28 -22.05
N GLY A 113 3.26 -14.27 -22.81
CA GLY A 113 2.53 -13.70 -23.94
C GLY A 113 2.13 -12.24 -23.74
N PHE A 114 1.58 -11.62 -24.79
CA PHE A 114 1.28 -10.18 -24.79
C PHE A 114 0.19 -9.76 -23.79
N ASP A 115 -0.72 -10.67 -23.45
CA ASP A 115 -1.78 -10.42 -22.45
C ASP A 115 -1.44 -10.92 -21.04
N ALA A 116 -0.24 -11.49 -20.85
CA ALA A 116 0.20 -12.05 -19.58
C ALA A 116 0.16 -11.04 -18.43
N TYR A 117 0.42 -9.76 -18.72
CA TYR A 117 0.42 -8.69 -17.73
C TYR A 117 -0.92 -8.57 -16.99
N LYS A 118 -2.05 -8.85 -17.65
CA LYS A 118 -3.38 -8.77 -17.04
C LYS A 118 -3.49 -9.69 -15.83
N LYS A 119 -2.96 -10.92 -15.97
CA LYS A 119 -2.93 -11.92 -14.90
C LYS A 119 -1.98 -11.47 -13.79
N ALA A 120 -0.76 -11.08 -14.12
CA ALA A 120 0.22 -10.65 -13.13
C ALA A 120 -0.26 -9.45 -12.29
N ILE A 121 -0.84 -8.43 -12.93
CA ILE A 121 -1.37 -7.23 -12.25
C ILE A 121 -2.49 -7.60 -11.26
N SER A 122 -3.37 -8.52 -11.62
CA SER A 122 -4.49 -8.94 -10.75
C SER A 122 -4.08 -9.60 -9.44
N MET A 123 -2.82 -10.03 -9.32
CA MET A 123 -2.30 -10.77 -8.16
C MET A 123 -1.51 -9.92 -7.17
N ALA A 124 -1.27 -8.65 -7.47
CA ALA A 124 -0.30 -7.82 -6.75
C ALA A 124 -0.87 -6.50 -6.25
N ASP A 125 -0.26 -5.97 -5.19
CA ASP A 125 -0.53 -4.65 -4.62
C ASP A 125 0.30 -3.57 -5.33
N MET A 126 1.51 -3.94 -5.80
CA MET A 126 2.43 -3.09 -6.54
C MET A 126 2.89 -3.79 -7.82
N VAL A 127 2.99 -3.03 -8.92
CA VAL A 127 3.45 -3.56 -10.21
C VAL A 127 4.72 -2.83 -10.64
N ILE A 128 5.75 -3.60 -10.96
CA ILE A 128 6.91 -3.12 -11.69
C ILE A 128 6.63 -3.33 -13.17
N LEU A 129 6.43 -2.23 -13.91
CA LEU A 129 6.19 -2.25 -15.34
C LEU A 129 7.43 -1.74 -16.08
N ALA A 130 8.18 -2.66 -16.70
CA ALA A 130 9.44 -2.38 -17.37
C ALA A 130 9.64 -3.30 -18.59
N THR A 131 8.95 -2.98 -19.69
CA THR A 131 8.88 -3.79 -20.92
C THR A 131 10.06 -3.61 -21.85
#